data_AF-A0ABC8R490-F1
#
_entry.id   AF-A0ABC8R490-F1
#
_cell.length_a   1.000
_cell.length_b   1.000
_cell.length_c   1.000
_cell.angle_alpha   90.00
_cell.angle_beta   90.00
_cell.angle_gamma   90.00
#
_symmetry.space_group_name_H-M   'P 1'
#
loop_
_entity.id
_entity.type
_entity.pdbx_description
1 polymer ?
#
loop_
_entity_poly.entity_id
_entity_poly.type
_entity_poly.pdbx_seq_one_letter_code
_entity_poly.pdbx_strand_id
1 'polypeptide(L)'
;MELMLQPLVPVHQFDKLPSYFIFAGLVFVPLTQPYLHEYGEDWYNNSPRRLCERALRELPRKAGEQLVILSQVFLILPLLWLLLFLFCILLLVGTFRF
;
A
#
# COMPACT_ATOMS: atom_id res chain seq x y z
N MET A 1 1.73 -34.87 9.99
CA MET A 1 1.93 -33.61 9.23
C MET A 1 1.45 -32.49 10.13
N GLU A 2 2.35 -31.91 10.93
CA GLU A 2 2.06 -30.66 11.63
C GLU A 2 1.74 -29.60 10.58
N LEU A 3 0.51 -29.11 10.58
CA LEU A 3 0.15 -27.92 9.83
C LEU A 3 0.86 -26.75 10.52
N MET A 4 2.09 -26.47 10.07
CA MET A 4 2.82 -25.25 10.39
C MET A 4 1.96 -24.07 9.90
N LEU A 5 1.03 -23.62 10.75
CA LEU A 5 0.24 -22.42 10.51
C LEU A 5 1.22 -21.26 10.44
N GLN A 6 1.53 -20.82 9.22
CA GLN A 6 2.35 -19.64 9.00
C GLN A 6 1.63 -18.45 9.63
N PRO A 7 2.32 -17.62 10.44
CA PRO A 7 1.71 -16.44 11.02
C PRO A 7 1.22 -15.50 9.90
N LEU A 8 0.08 -14.83 10.12
CA LEU A 8 -0.54 -13.91 9.16
C LEU A 8 0.44 -12.83 8.68
N VAL A 9 1.36 -12.43 9.58
CA VAL A 9 2.48 -11.54 9.31
C VAL A 9 3.78 -12.33 9.53
N PRO A 10 4.49 -12.72 8.48
CA PRO A 10 5.74 -13.44 8.62
C PRO A 10 6.84 -12.55 9.22
N VAL A 11 7.45 -13.05 10.28
CA VAL A 11 8.50 -12.39 11.09
C VAL A 11 9.87 -12.52 10.41
N HIS A 12 10.12 -13.65 9.75
CA HIS A 12 11.40 -13.95 9.09
C HIS A 12 11.14 -14.38 7.65
N GLN A 13 11.57 -13.57 6.69
CA GLN A 13 11.61 -13.91 5.26
C GLN A 13 13.06 -13.77 4.79
N PHE A 14 13.90 -14.73 5.13
CA PHE A 14 15.26 -14.80 4.57
C PHE A 14 15.17 -15.36 3.12
N ASP A 15 15.86 -14.71 2.19
CA ASP A 15 16.01 -15.10 0.77
C ASP A 15 14.74 -15.17 -0.10
N LYS A 16 13.62 -14.56 0.33
CA LYS A 16 12.43 -14.44 -0.51
C LYS A 16 12.26 -13.00 -0.98
N LEU A 17 12.19 -12.80 -2.31
CA LEU A 17 11.80 -11.50 -2.83
C LEU A 17 10.39 -11.13 -2.32
N PRO A 18 10.16 -9.88 -1.89
CA PRO A 18 8.84 -9.43 -1.50
C PRO A 18 7.90 -9.58 -2.69
N SER A 19 6.80 -10.30 -2.49
CA SER A 19 5.77 -10.44 -3.51
C SER A 19 4.99 -9.13 -3.59
N TYR A 20 4.87 -8.51 -4.75
CA TYR A 20 4.08 -7.31 -4.95
C TYR A 20 3.13 -7.51 -6.13
N PHE A 21 1.96 -6.89 -6.07
CA PHE A 21 0.95 -6.97 -7.10
C PHE A 21 0.56 -5.55 -7.54
N ILE A 22 0.66 -5.26 -8.82
CA ILE A 22 0.36 -3.93 -9.36
C ILE A 22 -0.86 -4.02 -10.26
N PHE A 23 -1.88 -3.22 -9.97
CA PHE A 23 -3.10 -3.16 -10.78
C PHE A 23 -3.51 -1.71 -11.03
N ALA A 24 -3.55 -1.31 -12.30
CA ALA A 24 -3.91 0.06 -12.72
C ALA A 24 -3.12 1.17 -11.98
N GLY A 25 -1.86 0.89 -11.61
CA GLY A 25 -1.01 1.80 -10.83
C GLY A 25 -1.16 1.68 -9.30
N LEU A 26 -2.10 0.89 -8.80
CA LEU A 26 -2.19 0.56 -7.37
C LEU A 26 -1.18 -0.55 -7.04
N VAL A 27 -0.27 -0.28 -6.10
CA VAL A 27 0.75 -1.23 -5.63
C VAL A 27 0.26 -1.88 -4.33
N PHE A 28 -0.02 -3.17 -4.43
CA PHE A 28 -0.41 -4.04 -3.33
C PHE A 28 0.78 -4.86 -2.86
N VAL A 29 1.00 -4.89 -1.55
CA VAL A 29 2.09 -5.65 -0.92
C VAL A 29 1.53 -6.43 0.28
N PRO A 30 2.01 -7.65 0.55
CA PRO A 30 1.66 -8.38 1.76
C PRO A 30 2.28 -7.66 2.95
N LEU A 31 1.52 -7.56 4.04
CA LEU A 31 1.98 -7.03 5.30
C LEU A 31 2.95 -8.04 5.92
N THR A 32 4.19 -7.58 6.09
CA THR A 32 5.25 -8.34 6.73
C THR A 32 5.79 -7.54 7.91
N GLN A 33 6.44 -8.20 8.86
CA GLN A 33 7.05 -7.50 9.98
C GLN A 33 8.15 -6.50 9.56
N PRO A 34 9.01 -6.79 8.57
CA PRO A 34 9.94 -5.79 8.05
C PRO A 34 9.24 -4.55 7.47
N TYR A 35 8.06 -4.69 6.86
CA TYR A 35 7.28 -3.53 6.39
C TYR A 35 6.82 -2.63 7.54
N LEU A 36 6.44 -3.22 8.68
CA LEU A 36 6.09 -2.43 9.87
C LEU A 36 7.30 -1.69 10.43
N HIS A 37 8.48 -2.32 10.41
CA HIS A 37 9.73 -1.68 10.85
C HIS A 37 10.12 -0.46 10.00
N GLU A 38 9.64 -0.33 8.76
CA GLU A 38 9.84 0.90 7.96
C GLU A 38 9.17 2.13 8.59
N TYR A 39 8.15 1.95 9.44
CA TYR A 39 7.52 3.05 10.20
C TYR A 39 8.32 3.50 11.44
N GLY A 40 9.49 2.91 11.68
CA GLY A 40 10.36 3.20 12.82
C GLY A 40 10.19 2.23 13.99
N GLU A 41 10.95 2.45 15.08
CA GLU A 41 10.91 1.57 16.26
C GLU A 41 9.52 1.55 16.92
N ASP A 42 8.85 2.70 16.99
CA ASP A 42 7.47 2.84 17.47
C ASP A 42 6.43 2.65 16.34
N TRP A 43 6.63 1.66 15.47
CA TRP A 43 5.68 1.34 14.40
C TRP A 43 4.26 1.12 14.92
N TYR A 44 4.10 0.66 16.17
CA TYR A 44 2.80 0.51 16.82
C TYR A 44 2.02 1.83 16.90
N ASN A 45 2.72 2.95 17.11
CA ASN A 45 2.14 4.29 17.22
C ASN A 45 2.16 5.06 15.89
N ASN A 46 3.21 4.84 15.08
CA ASN A 46 3.40 5.54 13.81
C ASN A 46 2.57 4.94 12.67
N SER A 47 2.31 3.63 12.71
CA SER A 47 1.47 2.98 11.69
C SER A 47 -0.02 3.27 11.94
N PRO A 48 -0.84 3.29 10.88
CA PRO A 48 -2.27 3.51 11.03
C PRO A 48 -2.90 2.46 11.95
N ARG A 49 -3.62 2.91 12.99
CA ARG A 49 -4.20 2.03 14.04
C ARG A 49 -4.97 0.83 13.50
N ARG A 50 -5.72 0.98 12.41
CA ARG A 50 -6.47 -0.12 11.79
C ARG A 50 -5.55 -1.20 11.21
N LEU A 51 -4.41 -0.82 10.66
CA LEU A 51 -3.43 -1.75 10.10
C LEU A 51 -2.70 -2.48 11.23
N CYS A 52 -2.27 -1.74 12.25
CA CYS A 52 -1.64 -2.30 13.45
C CYS A 52 -2.58 -3.27 14.19
N GLU A 53 -3.84 -2.88 14.37
CA GLU A 53 -4.87 -3.70 14.99
C GLU A 53 -5.11 -5.00 14.20
N ARG A 54 -5.17 -4.94 12.87
CA ARG A 54 -5.29 -6.14 12.04
C ARG A 54 -4.05 -7.02 12.11
N ALA A 55 -2.86 -6.44 12.05
CA ALA A 55 -1.59 -7.17 12.15
C ALA A 55 -1.44 -7.94 13.47
N LEU A 56 -1.95 -7.38 14.58
CA LEU A 56 -1.82 -7.93 15.93
C LEU A 56 -3.01 -8.78 16.38
N ARG A 57 -4.23 -8.45 15.96
CA ARG A 57 -5.46 -9.15 16.37
C ARG A 57 -5.90 -10.22 15.39
N GLU A 58 -5.59 -10.09 14.09
CA GLU A 58 -6.01 -11.08 13.10
C GLU A 58 -5.04 -12.26 13.11
N LEU A 59 -5.56 -13.43 13.44
CA LEU A 59 -4.89 -14.71 13.29
C LEU A 59 -5.28 -15.32 11.93
N PRO A 60 -4.37 -16.04 11.26
CA PRO A 60 -4.67 -16.68 9.99
C PRO A 60 -5.81 -17.69 10.19
N ARG A 61 -6.93 -17.50 9.49
CA ARG A 61 -8.08 -18.42 9.53
C ARG A 61 -7.87 -19.60 8.60
N LYS A 62 -7.07 -19.43 7.55
CA LYS A 62 -6.68 -20.46 6.59
C LYS A 62 -5.16 -20.56 6.47
N ALA A 63 -4.67 -21.76 6.18
CA ALA A 63 -3.27 -21.96 5.88
C ALA A 63 -2.88 -21.17 4.62
N GLY A 64 -1.85 -20.32 4.73
CA GLY A 64 -1.38 -19.46 3.65
C GLY A 64 -2.13 -18.13 3.49
N GLU A 65 -3.00 -17.77 4.44
CA GLU A 65 -3.63 -16.45 4.46
C GLU A 65 -2.60 -15.36 4.75
N GLN A 66 -2.67 -14.26 4.00
CA GLN A 66 -1.77 -13.12 4.12
C GLN A 66 -2.59 -11.83 4.06
N LEU A 67 -2.27 -10.88 4.93
CA LEU A 67 -2.90 -9.56 4.90
C LEU A 67 -2.24 -8.72 3.80
N VAL A 68 -2.99 -8.32 2.78
CA VAL A 68 -2.46 -7.47 1.69
C VAL A 68 -2.89 -6.03 1.90
N ILE A 69 -1.93 -5.11 1.81
CA ILE A 69 -2.13 -3.67 1.96
C ILE A 69 -1.82 -2.95 0.65
N LEU A 70 -2.46 -1.81 0.47
CA LEU A 70 -2.13 -0.90 -0.63
C LEU A 70 -1.06 0.07 -0.13
N SER A 71 0.16 -0.08 -0.65
CA SER A 71 1.30 0.74 -0.20
C SER A 71 1.44 2.02 -1.01
N GLN A 72 1.20 1.98 -2.32
CA GLN A 72 1.42 3.13 -3.21
C GLN A 72 0.37 3.20 -4.30
N VAL A 73 0.11 4.42 -4.78
CA VAL A 73 -0.77 4.70 -5.93
C VAL A 73 0.02 5.51 -6.95
N PHE A 74 0.33 4.87 -8.07
CA PHE A 74 0.76 5.55 -9.29
C PHE A 74 -0.47 5.95 -10.09
N LEU A 75 -0.79 7.24 -10.12
CA LEU A 75 -1.83 7.77 -10.98
C LEU A 75 -1.34 7.68 -12.43
N ILE A 76 -1.74 6.62 -13.14
CA ILE A 76 -1.35 6.42 -14.55
C ILE A 76 -2.28 7.14 -15.53
N LEU A 77 -3.10 8.09 -15.06
CA LEU A 77 -3.95 8.92 -15.90
C LEU A 77 -3.33 10.32 -16.10
N PRO A 78 -2.35 10.48 -17.01
CA PRO A 78 -1.89 11.81 -17.40
C PRO A 78 -3.00 12.65 -18.04
N LEU A 79 -4.10 12.02 -18.49
CA LEU A 79 -5.25 12.71 -19.09
C LEU A 79 -5.97 13.65 -18.11
N LEU A 80 -6.13 13.28 -16.84
CA LEU A 80 -6.77 14.16 -15.86
C LEU A 80 -5.89 15.38 -15.58
N TRP A 81 -4.58 15.17 -15.52
CA TRP A 81 -3.62 16.24 -15.31
C TRP A 81 -3.49 17.15 -16.54
N LEU A 82 -3.51 16.58 -17.75
CA LEU A 82 -3.59 17.33 -19.01
C LEU A 82 -4.89 18.13 -19.13
N LEU A 83 -6.03 17.57 -18.74
CA LEU A 83 -7.31 18.28 -18.73
C LEU A 83 -7.31 19.44 -17.74
N LEU A 84 -6.79 19.23 -16.52
CA LEU A 84 -6.62 20.31 -15.55
C LEU A 84 -5.62 21.36 -16.03
N PHE A 85 -4.54 20.95 -16.70
CA PHE A 85 -3.56 21.87 -17.28
C PHE A 85 -4.13 22.69 -18.43
N LEU A 86 -4.86 22.06 -19.37
CA LEU A 86 -5.59 22.73 -20.44
C LEU A 86 -6.66 23.67 -19.90
N PHE A 87 -7.39 23.28 -18.85
CA PHE A 87 -8.38 24.12 -18.19
C PHE A 87 -7.74 25.34 -17.52
N CYS A 88 -6.57 25.16 -16.90
CA CYS A 88 -5.78 26.25 -16.32
C CYS A 88 -5.28 27.22 -17.40
N ILE A 89 -4.81 26.71 -18.55
CA ILE A 89 -4.43 27.53 -19.71
C ILE A 89 -5.65 28.29 -20.26
N LEU A 90 -6.80 27.63 -20.40
CA LEU A 90 -8.06 28.26 -20.84
C LEU A 90 -8.52 29.35 -19.89
N LEU A 91 -8.36 29.18 -18.57
CA LEU A 91 -8.66 30.21 -17.58
C LEU A 91 -7.68 31.39 -17.66
N LEU A 92 -6.38 31.13 -17.84
CA LEU A 92 -5.34 32.15 -18.01
C LEU A 92 -5.49 32.95 -19.31
N VAL A 93 -5.84 32.28 -20.41
CA VAL A 93 -6.08 32.92 -21.71
C VAL A 93 -7.46 33.60 -21.76
N GLY A 94 -8.45 33.05 -21.04
CA GLY A 94 -9.82 33.59 -20.95
C GLY A 94 -9.97 34.84 -20.06
N THR A 95 -8.97 35.17 -19.25
CA THR A 95 -8.94 36.38 -18.41
C THR A 95 -8.16 37.55 -19.02
N PHE A 96 -7.57 37.37 -20.21
CA PHE A 96 -6.93 38.44 -21.00
C PHE A 96 -7.79 38.78 -22.23
N ARG A 97 -9.03 39.19 -22.00
CA ARG A 97 -9.76 39.98 -23.00
C ARG A 97 -10.78 40.90 -22.34
N PHE A 98 -10.30 41.97 -21.73
CA PHE A 98 -10.90 43.30 -21.71
C PHE A 98 -9.84 44.33 -21.36
#